data_AF-A0A7S1AS12-F1
#
_entry.id   AF-A0A7S1AS12-F1
#
_cell.length_a   1.000
_cell.length_b   1.000
_cell.length_c   1.000
_cell.angle_alpha   90.00
_cell.angle_beta   90.00
_cell.angle_gamma   90.00
#
_symmetry.space_group_name_H-M   'P 1'
#
loop_
_entity.id
_entity.type
_entity.pdbx_description
1 polymer ?
#
loop_
_entity_poly.entity_id
_entity_poly.type
_entity_poly.pdbx_seq_one_letter_code
_entity_poly.pdbx_strand_id
1 'polypeptide(L)'
;CENPKNPCKETLLLQMAVRQEMSEPQDEALDDASGPATVFAILVGAGKFPHSESVYPVANSWVLHLLSSAGCLVFFAIARLYFPEVYSSNVLKKRVSFEQGKGPLGWVVASLRLNVDQVTETAGLDGAMLLEFNVFALHIMLLVGFPMALVFGPVHLWNSRENQDADLFQRMSIQSLPSGSPFWWVHAVAVWYVIVVVQ
;
A
#
# COMPACT_ATOMS: atom_id res chain seq x y z
N CYS A 1 -31.59 10.44 59.66
CA CYS A 1 -31.57 9.59 58.46
C CYS A 1 -30.27 9.89 57.73
N GLU A 2 -29.15 9.26 58.10
CA GLU A 2 -28.60 8.03 57.48
C GLU A 2 -28.11 8.24 56.03
N ASN A 3 -26.87 7.84 55.77
CA ASN A 3 -25.85 8.51 54.94
C ASN A 3 -25.87 8.14 53.43
N PRO A 4 -26.01 9.10 52.48
CA PRO A 4 -26.08 8.85 51.04
C PRO A 4 -24.80 9.25 50.26
N LYS A 5 -23.60 9.00 50.80
CA LYS A 5 -22.32 9.29 50.12
C LYS A 5 -21.63 8.02 49.64
N ASN A 6 -21.84 7.65 48.37
CA ASN A 6 -20.85 7.09 47.42
C ASN A 6 -21.49 6.15 46.38
N PRO A 7 -22.24 6.64 45.38
CA PRO A 7 -22.57 5.85 44.19
C PRO A 7 -21.33 5.51 43.34
N CYS A 8 -20.19 6.18 43.59
CA CYS A 8 -18.98 6.03 42.78
C CYS A 8 -18.18 4.74 43.05
N LYS A 9 -18.36 4.09 44.21
CA LYS A 9 -17.59 2.88 44.56
C LYS A 9 -18.12 1.62 43.88
N GLU A 10 -19.44 1.48 43.74
CA GLU A 10 -20.03 0.31 43.08
C GLU A 10 -19.79 0.33 41.57
N THR A 11 -19.82 1.50 40.92
CA THR A 11 -19.47 1.61 39.50
C THR A 11 -18.00 1.32 39.24
N LEU A 12 -17.11 1.73 40.15
CA LEU A 12 -15.67 1.43 40.05
C LEU A 12 -15.38 -0.06 40.23
N LEU A 13 -16.06 -0.73 41.18
CA LEU A 13 -15.92 -2.17 41.38
C LEU A 13 -16.46 -2.97 40.19
N LEU A 14 -17.56 -2.54 39.58
CA LEU A 14 -18.08 -3.13 38.34
C LEU A 14 -17.10 -2.94 37.17
N GLN A 15 -16.48 -1.76 37.02
CA GLN A 15 -15.47 -1.55 35.99
C GLN A 15 -14.18 -2.35 36.25
N MET A 16 -13.79 -2.56 37.51
CA MET A 16 -12.64 -3.38 37.86
C MET A 16 -12.92 -4.89 37.66
N ALA A 17 -14.14 -5.36 37.94
CA ALA A 17 -14.55 -6.74 37.70
C ALA A 17 -14.62 -7.05 36.20
N VAL A 18 -15.20 -6.15 35.39
CA VAL A 18 -15.21 -6.28 33.92
C VAL A 18 -13.78 -6.23 33.35
N ARG A 19 -12.86 -5.52 33.99
CA ARG A 19 -11.44 -5.50 33.60
C ARG A 19 -10.69 -6.80 33.94
N GLN A 20 -11.12 -7.55 34.95
CA GLN A 20 -10.51 -8.83 35.31
C GLN A 20 -10.97 -9.99 34.43
N GLU A 21 -12.22 -10.00 33.95
CA GLU A 21 -12.64 -11.03 32.98
C GLU A 21 -11.95 -10.87 31.62
N MET A 22 -11.48 -9.66 31.29
CA MET A 22 -10.76 -9.40 30.03
C MET A 22 -9.27 -9.72 30.07
N SER A 23 -8.74 -10.18 31.22
CA SER A 23 -7.33 -10.51 31.40
C SER A 23 -7.06 -12.01 31.49
N GLU A 24 -7.99 -12.87 31.09
CA GLU A 24 -7.71 -14.30 30.97
C GLU A 24 -6.75 -14.52 29.79
N PRO A 25 -5.51 -14.99 30.02
CA PRO A 25 -4.58 -15.24 28.93
C PRO A 25 -5.04 -16.48 28.18
N GLN A 26 -5.54 -16.29 26.96
CA GLN A 26 -5.72 -17.38 25.98
C GLN A 26 -4.34 -17.83 25.45
N ASP A 27 -3.49 -18.33 26.33
CA ASP A 27 -2.15 -18.86 26.00
C ASP A 27 -2.15 -20.39 25.79
N GLU A 28 -3.33 -21.02 25.66
CA GLU A 28 -3.45 -22.44 25.30
C GLU A 28 -4.12 -22.61 23.94
N ALA A 29 -3.39 -22.35 22.85
CA ALA A 29 -3.54 -23.03 21.56
C ALA A 29 -2.56 -22.47 20.51
N LEU A 30 -1.25 -22.66 20.67
CA LEU A 30 -0.32 -22.43 19.56
C LEU A 30 0.84 -23.43 19.47
N ASP A 31 0.65 -24.67 19.96
CA ASP A 31 1.70 -25.71 19.89
C ASP A 31 1.48 -26.76 18.79
N ASP A 32 0.52 -26.59 17.88
CA ASP A 32 0.30 -27.55 16.77
C ASP A 32 0.23 -26.89 15.37
N ALA A 33 0.99 -25.80 15.19
CA ALA A 33 0.98 -24.96 13.99
C ALA A 33 1.97 -25.40 12.89
N SER A 34 2.15 -26.70 12.64
CA SER A 34 3.02 -27.19 11.53
C SER A 34 2.25 -27.82 10.35
N GLY A 35 0.91 -27.77 10.36
CA GLY A 35 0.09 -28.33 9.30
C GLY A 35 0.06 -27.47 8.02
N PRO A 36 -0.14 -28.09 6.83
CA PRO A 36 -0.33 -27.36 5.56
C PRO A 36 -1.56 -26.42 5.59
N ALA A 37 -2.53 -26.68 6.48
CA ALA A 37 -3.66 -25.81 6.72
C ALA A 37 -3.25 -24.46 7.35
N THR A 38 -2.24 -24.44 8.22
CA THR A 38 -1.70 -23.20 8.81
C THR A 38 -0.97 -22.38 7.76
N VAL A 39 -0.17 -23.02 6.90
CA VAL A 39 0.49 -22.34 5.77
C VAL A 39 -0.55 -21.77 4.81
N PHE A 40 -1.61 -22.50 4.50
CA PHE A 40 -2.70 -22.02 3.66
C PHE A 40 -3.49 -20.88 4.32
N ALA A 41 -3.79 -20.97 5.62
CA ALA A 41 -4.46 -19.90 6.37
C ALA A 41 -3.61 -18.63 6.47
N ILE A 42 -2.28 -18.75 6.60
CA ILE A 42 -1.34 -17.63 6.51
C ILE A 42 -1.33 -17.07 5.08
N LEU A 43 -1.27 -17.94 4.06
CA LEU A 43 -1.31 -17.51 2.65
C LEU A 43 -2.58 -16.75 2.31
N VAL A 44 -3.72 -17.18 2.84
CA VAL A 44 -5.05 -16.60 2.55
C VAL A 44 -5.41 -15.47 3.54
N GLY A 45 -4.57 -15.19 4.54
CA GLY A 45 -4.80 -14.13 5.52
C GLY A 45 -5.94 -14.42 6.51
N ALA A 46 -6.30 -15.70 6.70
CA ALA A 46 -7.40 -16.14 7.56
C ALA A 46 -6.98 -16.44 9.02
N GLY A 47 -5.70 -16.27 9.36
CA GLY A 47 -5.20 -16.42 10.73
C GLY A 47 -5.54 -15.23 11.62
N LYS A 48 -5.93 -15.48 12.87
CA LYS A 48 -5.95 -14.45 13.93
C LYS A 48 -4.50 -14.17 14.32
N PHE A 49 -3.92 -13.08 13.81
CA PHE A 49 -2.59 -12.66 14.20
C PHE A 49 -2.67 -11.82 15.49
N PRO A 50 -1.75 -12.01 16.45
CA PRO A 50 -1.67 -11.16 17.63
C PRO A 50 -1.45 -9.70 17.21
N HIS A 51 -2.08 -8.77 17.94
CA HIS A 51 -2.20 -7.36 17.54
C HIS A 51 -0.85 -6.65 17.36
N SER A 52 0.24 -7.17 17.93
CA SER A 52 1.61 -6.64 17.80
C SER A 52 2.29 -6.97 16.45
N GLU A 53 1.62 -7.70 15.56
CA GLU A 53 2.16 -8.21 14.29
C GLU A 53 1.37 -7.71 13.05
N SER A 54 0.85 -6.48 13.08
CA SER A 54 0.02 -5.90 11.99
C SER A 54 0.73 -5.72 10.63
N VAL A 55 2.06 -5.81 10.57
CA VAL A 55 2.84 -5.63 9.33
C VAL A 55 2.81 -6.87 8.43
N TYR A 56 2.74 -8.07 9.02
CA TYR A 56 2.77 -9.33 8.28
C TYR A 56 1.62 -9.53 7.28
N PRO A 57 0.34 -9.23 7.60
CA PRO A 57 -0.73 -9.40 6.62
C PRO A 57 -0.57 -8.48 5.40
N VAL A 58 -0.09 -7.25 5.61
CA VAL A 58 0.18 -6.31 4.52
C VAL A 58 1.35 -6.81 3.67
N ALA A 59 2.44 -7.23 4.31
CA ALA A 59 3.60 -7.78 3.62
C ALA A 59 3.26 -9.03 2.80
N ASN A 60 2.49 -9.96 3.38
CA ASN A 60 2.05 -11.17 2.69
C ASN A 60 1.15 -10.85 1.48
N SER A 61 0.20 -9.92 1.64
CA SER A 61 -0.62 -9.44 0.53
C SER A 61 0.26 -8.91 -0.62
N TRP A 62 1.25 -8.07 -0.31
CA TRP A 62 2.17 -7.53 -1.33
C TRP A 62 2.97 -8.63 -2.03
N VAL A 63 3.49 -9.61 -1.27
CA VAL A 63 4.23 -10.75 -1.84
C VAL A 63 3.35 -11.51 -2.83
N LEU A 64 2.09 -11.80 -2.48
CA LEU A 64 1.17 -12.52 -3.36
C LEU A 64 0.83 -11.71 -4.62
N HIS A 65 0.59 -10.40 -4.49
CA HIS A 65 0.33 -9.53 -5.64
C HIS A 65 1.54 -9.41 -6.56
N LEU A 66 2.75 -9.31 -6.00
CA LEU A 66 3.99 -9.28 -6.78
C LEU A 66 4.23 -10.61 -7.49
N LEU A 67 4.00 -11.74 -6.81
CA LEU A 67 4.13 -13.07 -7.40
C LEU A 67 3.13 -13.27 -8.55
N SER A 68 1.86 -12.88 -8.34
CA SER A 68 0.82 -12.95 -9.37
C SER A 68 1.18 -12.08 -10.58
N SER A 69 1.59 -10.83 -10.35
CA SER A 69 1.99 -9.92 -11.42
C SER A 69 3.22 -10.44 -12.18
N ALA A 70 4.22 -10.98 -11.48
CA ALA A 70 5.39 -11.61 -12.10
C ALA A 70 5.00 -12.83 -12.94
N GLY A 71 4.10 -13.68 -12.45
CA GLY A 71 3.55 -14.81 -13.20
C GLY A 71 2.87 -14.37 -14.49
N CYS A 72 2.03 -13.32 -14.43
CA CYS A 72 1.39 -12.74 -15.60
C CYS A 72 2.41 -12.18 -16.60
N LEU A 73 3.46 -11.51 -16.14
CA LEU A 73 4.53 -10.97 -16.99
C LEU A 73 5.35 -12.07 -17.67
N VAL A 74 5.66 -13.16 -16.96
CA VAL A 74 6.35 -14.33 -17.52
C VAL A 74 5.48 -15.01 -18.57
N PHE A 75 4.19 -15.25 -18.25
CA PHE A 75 3.25 -15.81 -19.22
C PHE A 75 3.14 -14.94 -20.47
N PHE A 76 3.01 -13.63 -20.30
CA PHE A 76 2.97 -12.67 -21.42
C PHE A 76 4.25 -12.71 -22.25
N ALA A 77 5.43 -12.74 -21.61
CA ALA A 77 6.71 -12.81 -22.32
C ALA A 77 6.82 -14.08 -23.17
N ILE A 78 6.35 -15.23 -22.66
CA ILE A 78 6.31 -16.50 -23.41
C ILE A 78 5.28 -16.43 -24.53
N ALA A 79 4.04 -16.02 -24.23
CA ALA A 79 2.95 -15.95 -25.20
C ALA A 79 3.31 -15.02 -26.38
N ARG A 80 4.02 -13.92 -26.12
CA ARG A 80 4.50 -13.00 -27.15
C ARG A 80 5.53 -13.65 -28.09
N LEU A 81 6.37 -14.56 -27.61
CA LEU A 81 7.33 -15.29 -28.44
C LEU A 81 6.66 -16.34 -29.32
N TYR A 82 5.62 -17.00 -28.82
CA TYR A 82 4.87 -18.02 -29.57
C TYR A 82 3.86 -17.43 -30.56
N PHE A 83 3.23 -16.30 -30.25
CA PHE A 83 2.17 -15.68 -31.06
C PHE A 83 2.51 -14.24 -31.50
N PRO A 84 3.59 -14.03 -32.27
CA PRO A 84 4.04 -12.69 -32.66
C PRO A 84 3.02 -11.94 -33.52
N GLU A 85 2.16 -12.63 -34.28
CA GLU A 85 1.14 -11.97 -35.11
C GLU A 85 0.10 -11.20 -34.28
N VAL A 86 -0.24 -11.71 -33.09
CA VAL A 86 -1.20 -11.08 -32.18
C VAL A 86 -0.55 -9.92 -31.44
N TYR A 87 0.64 -10.13 -30.86
CA TYR A 87 1.28 -9.17 -29.97
C TYR A 87 2.21 -8.16 -30.66
N SER A 88 2.61 -8.42 -31.90
CA SER A 88 3.54 -7.57 -32.67
C SER A 88 2.96 -7.16 -34.04
N SER A 89 1.62 -7.21 -34.20
CA SER A 89 0.94 -6.91 -35.46
C SER A 89 1.34 -5.55 -36.05
N ASN A 90 1.45 -4.51 -35.23
CA ASN A 90 1.81 -3.16 -35.68
C ASN A 90 3.24 -3.08 -36.24
N VAL A 91 4.16 -3.86 -35.69
CA VAL A 91 5.55 -3.93 -36.14
C VAL A 91 5.65 -4.76 -37.42
N LEU A 92 4.95 -5.90 -37.47
CA LEU A 92 4.87 -6.74 -38.67
C LEU A 92 4.22 -6.00 -39.85
N LYS A 93 3.21 -5.18 -39.58
CA LYS A 93 2.54 -4.30 -40.56
C LYS A 93 3.33 -3.02 -40.87
N LYS A 94 4.54 -2.86 -40.32
CA LYS A 94 5.41 -1.69 -40.51
C LYS A 94 4.72 -0.35 -40.22
N ARG A 95 3.79 -0.33 -39.25
CA ARG A 95 3.14 0.91 -38.79
C ARG A 95 4.03 1.73 -37.86
N VAL A 96 5.15 1.17 -37.40
CA VAL A 96 6.08 1.82 -36.49
C VAL A 96 7.50 1.59 -36.99
N SER A 97 8.35 2.60 -36.86
CA SER A 97 9.68 2.66 -37.48
C SER A 97 10.78 1.91 -36.70
N PHE A 98 10.49 1.41 -35.49
CA PHE A 98 11.45 0.67 -34.69
C PHE A 98 11.23 -0.84 -34.75
N GLU A 99 12.33 -1.58 -34.74
CA GLU A 99 12.30 -3.03 -34.57
C GLU A 99 12.16 -3.38 -33.09
N GLN A 100 11.30 -4.36 -32.78
CA GLN A 100 11.21 -4.90 -31.44
C GLN A 100 12.45 -5.75 -31.12
N GLY A 101 13.02 -5.56 -29.93
CA GLY A 101 14.11 -6.40 -29.44
C GLY A 101 13.67 -7.87 -29.36
N LYS A 102 14.52 -8.80 -29.80
CA LYS A 102 14.25 -10.25 -29.85
C LYS A 102 14.19 -10.92 -28.46
N GLY A 103 14.52 -10.20 -27.39
CA GLY A 103 14.53 -10.73 -26.02
C GLY A 103 13.16 -10.67 -25.33
N PRO A 104 12.97 -11.43 -24.23
CA PRO A 104 11.70 -11.47 -23.49
C PRO A 104 11.31 -10.11 -22.88
N LEU A 105 12.28 -9.24 -22.60
CA LEU A 105 12.08 -7.86 -22.13
C LEU A 105 12.19 -6.81 -23.25
N GLY A 106 12.32 -7.24 -24.51
CA GLY A 106 12.48 -6.33 -25.64
C GLY A 106 11.28 -5.41 -25.88
N TRP A 107 10.10 -5.74 -25.32
CA TRP A 107 8.94 -4.84 -25.34
C TRP A 107 9.13 -3.64 -24.41
N VAL A 108 9.79 -3.79 -23.25
CA VAL A 108 9.96 -2.70 -22.28
C VAL A 108 10.76 -1.56 -22.92
N VAL A 109 11.91 -1.91 -23.51
CA VAL A 109 12.76 -0.94 -24.20
C VAL A 109 12.05 -0.31 -25.40
N ALA A 110 11.24 -1.10 -26.12
CA ALA A 110 10.45 -0.59 -27.23
C ALA A 110 9.38 0.41 -26.76
N SER A 111 8.68 0.11 -25.65
CA SER A 111 7.67 1.00 -25.05
C SER A 111 8.28 2.30 -24.54
N LEU A 112 9.49 2.25 -23.95
CA LEU A 112 10.18 3.44 -23.44
C LEU A 112 10.74 4.36 -24.54
N ARG A 113 10.89 3.86 -25.78
CA ARG A 113 11.37 4.64 -26.94
C ARG A 113 10.25 5.32 -27.72
N LEU A 114 9.00 5.06 -27.37
CA LEU A 114 7.84 5.52 -28.12
C LEU A 114 7.61 7.01 -27.87
N ASN A 115 7.46 7.80 -28.93
CA ASN A 115 7.06 9.20 -28.81
C ASN A 115 5.54 9.36 -28.90
N VAL A 116 4.99 10.38 -28.27
CA VAL A 116 3.54 10.68 -28.19
C VAL A 116 2.94 10.91 -29.58
N ASP A 117 3.68 11.55 -30.49
CA ASP A 117 3.25 11.74 -31.88
C ASP A 117 3.06 10.40 -32.59
N GLN A 118 3.97 9.45 -32.36
CA GLN A 118 3.90 8.11 -32.94
C GLN A 118 2.75 7.30 -32.33
N VAL A 119 2.48 7.48 -31.04
CA VAL A 119 1.30 6.89 -30.38
C VAL A 119 0.03 7.45 -31.03
N THR A 120 -0.03 8.76 -31.24
CA THR A 120 -1.19 9.43 -31.83
C THR A 120 -1.47 8.92 -33.24
N GLU A 121 -0.43 8.73 -34.05
CA GLU A 121 -0.56 8.21 -35.42
C GLU A 121 -0.98 6.73 -35.45
N THR A 122 -0.48 5.91 -34.51
CA THR A 122 -0.67 4.45 -34.53
C THR A 122 -1.85 3.94 -33.72
N ALA A 123 -2.10 4.52 -32.54
CA ALA A 123 -3.15 4.15 -31.59
C ALA A 123 -4.31 5.17 -31.54
N GLY A 124 -4.16 6.32 -32.22
CA GLY A 124 -5.14 7.40 -32.22
C GLY A 124 -4.96 8.39 -31.07
N LEU A 125 -5.72 9.48 -31.14
CA LEU A 125 -5.68 10.58 -30.16
C LEU A 125 -6.03 10.10 -28.74
N ASP A 126 -7.08 9.29 -28.60
CA ASP A 126 -7.53 8.82 -27.29
C ASP A 126 -6.47 7.95 -26.59
N GLY A 127 -5.77 7.11 -27.35
CA GLY A 127 -4.67 6.29 -26.84
C GLY A 127 -3.49 7.14 -26.38
N ALA A 128 -3.16 8.20 -27.13
CA ALA A 128 -2.11 9.15 -26.75
C ALA A 128 -2.48 9.94 -25.49
N MET A 129 -3.72 10.43 -25.40
CA MET A 129 -4.18 11.16 -24.21
C MET A 129 -4.21 10.29 -22.95
N LEU A 130 -4.57 9.00 -23.07
CA LEU A 130 -4.50 8.07 -21.94
C LEU A 130 -3.05 7.86 -21.46
N LEU A 131 -2.09 7.78 -22.37
CA LEU A 131 -0.67 7.63 -22.03
C LEU A 131 -0.15 8.89 -21.32
N GLU A 132 -0.46 10.07 -21.84
CA GLU A 132 -0.13 11.35 -21.21
C GLU A 132 -0.74 11.49 -19.81
N PHE A 133 -1.99 11.08 -19.64
CA PHE A 133 -2.65 11.07 -18.33
C PHE A 133 -1.89 10.20 -17.30
N ASN A 134 -1.40 9.03 -17.71
CA ASN A 134 -0.61 8.17 -16.83
C ASN A 134 0.75 8.79 -16.47
N VAL A 135 1.42 9.42 -17.44
CA VAL A 135 2.69 10.15 -17.18
C VAL A 135 2.47 11.30 -16.22
N PHE A 136 1.39 12.07 -16.41
CA PHE A 136 0.99 13.12 -15.48
C PHE A 136 0.70 12.58 -14.07
N ALA A 137 -0.03 11.47 -13.95
CA ALA A 137 -0.28 10.81 -12.66
C ALA A 137 1.01 10.34 -11.97
N LEU A 138 2.00 9.84 -12.72
CA LEU A 138 3.32 9.48 -12.19
C LEU A 138 4.07 10.70 -11.66
N HIS A 139 4.01 11.83 -12.37
CA HIS A 139 4.61 13.08 -11.88
C HIS A 139 3.95 13.55 -10.59
N ILE A 140 2.62 13.52 -10.49
CA ILE A 140 1.92 13.85 -9.24
C ILE A 140 2.32 12.90 -8.11
N MET A 141 2.34 11.59 -8.36
CA MET A 141 2.73 10.60 -7.36
C MET A 141 4.17 10.85 -6.86
N LEU A 142 5.09 11.20 -7.75
CA LEU A 142 6.47 11.51 -7.37
C LEU A 142 6.56 12.84 -6.63
N LEU A 143 5.96 13.92 -7.15
CA LEU A 143 6.04 15.25 -6.55
C LEU A 143 5.28 15.36 -5.23
N VAL A 144 4.17 14.64 -5.05
CA VAL A 144 3.39 14.66 -3.81
C VAL A 144 3.81 13.51 -2.88
N GLY A 145 3.82 12.29 -3.39
CA GLY A 145 4.04 11.10 -2.57
C GLY A 145 5.44 11.05 -1.96
N PHE A 146 6.49 11.41 -2.71
CA PHE A 146 7.85 11.34 -2.21
C PHE A 146 8.13 12.35 -1.09
N PRO A 147 7.82 13.66 -1.22
CA PRO A 147 7.94 14.60 -0.10
C PRO A 147 7.04 14.24 1.08
N MET A 148 5.83 13.73 0.83
CA MET A 148 4.95 13.29 1.91
C MET A 148 5.59 12.16 2.71
N ALA A 149 6.13 11.13 2.05
CA ALA A 149 6.81 10.03 2.74
C ALA A 149 8.05 10.50 3.53
N LEU A 150 8.86 11.38 2.93
CA LEU A 150 10.09 11.87 3.55
C LEU A 150 9.88 12.85 4.71
N VAL A 151 8.82 13.66 4.66
CA VAL A 151 8.53 14.64 5.73
C VAL A 151 7.65 14.01 6.80
N PHE A 152 6.51 13.42 6.42
CA PHE A 152 5.56 12.89 7.39
C PHE A 152 6.03 11.63 8.08
N GLY A 153 6.74 10.74 7.37
CA GLY A 153 7.26 9.50 7.97
C GLY A 153 8.12 9.77 9.20
N PRO A 154 9.22 10.52 9.09
CA PRO A 154 10.08 10.86 10.23
C PRO A 154 9.37 11.70 11.29
N VAL A 155 8.53 12.67 10.89
CA VAL A 155 7.80 13.52 11.85
C VAL A 155 6.86 12.68 12.72
N HIS A 156 6.10 11.75 12.15
CA HIS A 156 5.22 10.87 12.92
C HIS A 156 6.00 9.87 13.77
N LEU A 157 7.04 9.26 13.23
CA LEU A 157 7.85 8.28 13.97
C LEU A 157 8.60 8.91 15.15
N TRP A 158 9.05 10.16 15.02
CA TRP A 158 9.74 10.88 16.09
C TRP A 158 8.81 11.27 17.23
N ASN A 159 7.59 11.72 16.91
CA ASN A 159 6.63 12.20 17.90
C ASN A 159 5.82 11.07 18.55
N SER A 160 5.66 9.94 17.86
CA SER A 160 4.96 8.77 18.39
C SER A 160 5.77 7.95 19.41
N ARG A 161 6.84 8.50 19.99
CA ARG A 161 7.70 7.80 20.97
C ARG A 161 6.99 7.42 22.27
N GLU A 162 5.91 8.12 22.61
CA GLU A 162 5.08 7.83 23.77
C GLU A 162 4.13 6.65 23.53
N ASN A 163 3.80 6.37 22.27
CA ASN A 163 2.95 5.25 21.83
C ASN A 163 3.81 4.15 21.18
N GLN A 164 4.86 3.69 21.85
CA GLN A 164 5.76 2.65 21.31
C GLN A 164 5.08 1.29 21.13
N ASP A 165 4.09 1.00 21.96
CA ASP A 165 3.33 -0.26 21.93
C ASP A 165 2.23 -0.26 20.87
N ALA A 166 1.99 0.89 20.21
CA ALA A 166 1.00 1.01 19.16
C ALA A 166 1.53 0.50 17.80
N ASP A 167 0.63 -0.07 17.01
CA ASP A 167 0.91 -0.52 15.64
C ASP A 167 1.50 0.60 14.77
N LEU A 168 2.39 0.24 13.83
CA LEU A 168 3.08 1.21 12.97
C LEU A 168 2.10 2.12 12.20
N PHE A 169 0.95 1.60 11.77
CA PHE A 169 -0.10 2.40 11.13
C PHE A 169 -0.76 3.41 12.08
N GLN A 170 -0.98 3.02 13.34
CA GLN A 170 -1.53 3.92 14.36
C GLN A 170 -0.52 5.02 14.71
N ARG A 171 0.77 4.68 14.76
CA ARG A 171 1.86 5.63 14.99
C ARG A 171 2.00 6.66 13.87
N MET A 172 1.75 6.27 12.61
CA MET A 172 1.73 7.17 11.45
C MET A 172 0.44 7.98 11.29
N SER A 173 -0.58 7.73 12.12
CA SER A 173 -1.83 8.46 12.05
C SER A 173 -1.71 9.84 12.69
N ILE A 174 -2.47 10.82 12.20
CA ILE A 174 -2.50 12.18 12.78
C ILE A 174 -2.97 12.21 14.23
N GLN A 175 -3.70 11.18 14.66
CA GLN A 175 -4.21 11.03 16.02
C GLN A 175 -3.10 10.72 17.03
N SER A 176 -1.91 10.30 16.57
CA SER A 176 -0.77 10.07 17.46
C SER A 176 -0.11 11.37 17.94
N LEU A 177 -0.46 12.53 17.36
CA LEU A 177 0.16 13.80 17.72
C LEU A 177 -0.41 14.39 19.02
N PRO A 178 0.44 14.89 19.93
CA PRO A 178 0.00 15.64 21.10
C PRO A 178 -0.79 16.90 20.72
N SER A 179 -1.83 17.20 21.50
CA SER A 179 -2.58 18.45 21.36
C SER A 179 -1.69 19.66 21.64
N GLY A 180 -1.74 20.68 20.77
CA GLY A 180 -0.92 21.90 20.90
C GLY A 180 0.49 21.80 20.30
N SER A 181 0.83 20.70 19.65
CA SER A 181 2.14 20.52 19.01
C SER A 181 2.33 21.38 17.75
N PRO A 182 3.51 21.96 17.48
CA PRO A 182 3.73 22.76 16.27
C PRO A 182 3.61 21.97 14.95
N PHE A 183 3.62 20.63 15.00
CA PHE A 183 3.50 19.78 13.82
C PHE A 183 2.12 19.84 13.11
N TRP A 184 1.11 20.43 13.74
CA TRP A 184 -0.15 20.77 13.06
C TRP A 184 0.07 21.74 11.89
N TRP A 185 1.04 22.64 12.00
CA TRP A 185 1.40 23.55 10.91
C TRP A 185 2.03 22.84 9.71
N VAL A 186 2.79 21.75 9.94
CA VAL A 186 3.37 20.94 8.85
C VAL A 186 2.27 20.31 8.01
N HIS A 187 1.21 19.79 8.65
CA HIS A 187 0.04 19.27 7.94
C HIS A 187 -0.68 20.37 7.15
N ALA A 188 -0.87 21.55 7.74
CA ALA A 188 -1.50 22.69 7.06
C ALA A 188 -0.70 23.12 5.81
N VAL A 189 0.63 23.25 5.92
CA VAL A 189 1.51 23.59 4.80
C VAL A 189 1.49 22.51 3.72
N ALA A 190 1.45 21.23 4.10
CA ALA A 190 1.39 20.15 3.13
C ALA A 190 0.11 20.15 2.30
N VAL A 191 -1.04 20.51 2.89
CA VAL A 191 -2.29 20.66 2.11
C VAL A 191 -2.14 21.74 1.04
N TRP A 192 -1.57 22.90 1.40
CA TRP A 192 -1.30 23.97 0.43
C TRP A 192 -0.30 23.54 -0.64
N TYR A 193 0.75 22.81 -0.26
CA TYR A 193 1.71 22.25 -1.20
C TYR A 193 1.04 21.32 -2.23
N VAL A 194 0.20 20.39 -1.77
CA VAL A 194 -0.53 19.48 -2.68
C VAL A 194 -1.42 20.26 -3.64
N ILE A 195 -2.13 21.29 -3.17
CA ILE A 195 -2.96 22.14 -4.04
C ILE A 195 -2.10 22.82 -5.11
N VAL A 196 -0.96 23.40 -4.75
CA VAL A 196 -0.08 24.11 -5.69
C VAL A 196 0.54 23.16 -6.72
N VAL A 197 0.85 21.92 -6.33
CA VAL A 197 1.45 20.93 -7.25
C VAL A 197 0.43 20.33 -8.22
N VAL A 198 -0.83 20.21 -7.81
CA VAL A 198 -1.88 19.55 -8.60
C VAL A 198 -2.59 20.51 -9.56
N GLN A 199 -2.62 21.82 -9.28
CA GLN A 199 -3.20 22.85 -10.16
C GLN A 199 -2.28 23.21 -11.33
#